data_AF-A0A8S2PCB5-F1
#
_entry.id   AF-A0A8S2PCB5-F1
#
_cell.length_a   1.000
_cell.length_b   1.000
_cell.length_c   1.000
_cell.angle_alpha   90.00
_cell.angle_beta   90.00
_cell.angle_gamma   90.00
#
_symmetry.space_group_name_H-M   'P 1'
#
loop_
_entity.id
_entity.type
_entity.pdbx_description
1 polymer ?
#
loop_
_entity_poly.entity_id
_entity_poly.type
_entity_poly.pdbx_seq_one_letter_code
_entity_poly.pdbx_strand_id
1 'polypeptide(L)'
;MVTDNHGVLECPKRDGTKIEGNNIGDLPLNETVRGLLQLFENPNSSVPLCDRCGTNEAEHWCDSDCKHCFCTKCWDTIHEVGQYQHHKKLSVKDKPLEVPRCGEHNDEDQTLKYWCELCSKEMCGNCQQFKHKDHK
;
A
#
# COMPACT_ATOMS: atom_id res chain seq x y z
N MET A 1 20.81 26.46 -0.68
CA MET A 1 20.70 26.75 -2.12
C MET A 1 21.56 25.72 -2.82
N VAL A 2 20.96 24.70 -3.42
CA VAL A 2 21.69 23.64 -4.13
C VAL A 2 21.98 24.18 -5.52
N THR A 3 23.26 24.36 -5.84
CA THR A 3 23.71 24.92 -7.12
C THR A 3 23.55 23.88 -8.22
N ASP A 4 22.77 24.28 -9.22
CA ASP A 4 22.55 23.60 -10.49
C ASP A 4 23.90 23.46 -11.21
N ASN A 5 24.39 22.22 -11.31
CA ASN A 5 25.58 21.89 -12.06
C ASN A 5 25.32 20.59 -12.83
N HIS A 6 25.01 20.75 -14.12
CA HIS A 6 25.31 19.81 -15.20
C HIS A 6 24.82 18.37 -15.02
N GLY A 7 23.50 18.15 -15.16
CA GLY A 7 22.90 16.95 -15.77
C GLY A 7 23.20 15.58 -15.16
N VAL A 8 23.91 15.53 -14.03
CA VAL A 8 24.35 14.31 -13.36
C VAL A 8 24.03 14.44 -11.88
N LEU A 9 23.16 13.56 -11.40
CA LEU A 9 22.84 13.49 -9.98
C LEU A 9 23.86 12.57 -9.31
N GLU A 10 24.62 13.12 -8.37
CA GLU A 10 25.58 12.33 -7.58
C GLU A 10 24.94 11.90 -6.26
N CYS A 11 25.14 10.64 -5.88
CA CYS A 11 24.67 10.12 -4.61
C CYS A 11 25.26 10.94 -3.43
N PRO A 12 24.43 11.51 -2.54
CA PRO A 12 24.90 12.32 -1.41
C PRO A 12 25.83 11.59 -0.44
N LYS A 13 25.80 10.25 -0.42
CA LYS A 13 26.72 9.42 0.38
C LYS A 13 28.14 9.33 -0.19
N ARG A 14 28.42 9.94 -1.35
CA ARG A 14 29.74 9.93 -2.03
C ARG A 14 30.30 8.52 -2.25
N ASP A 15 29.44 7.59 -2.62
CA ASP A 15 29.84 6.24 -3.05
C ASP A 15 30.26 6.19 -4.54
N GLY A 16 30.19 7.33 -5.24
CA GLY A 16 30.54 7.44 -6.65
C GLY A 16 29.40 7.08 -7.61
N THR A 17 28.20 6.76 -7.09
CA THR A 17 27.02 6.51 -7.93
C THR A 17 26.57 7.81 -8.58
N LYS A 18 26.52 7.80 -9.91
CA LYS A 18 26.09 8.92 -10.75
C LYS A 18 24.91 8.48 -11.59
N ILE A 19 23.83 9.24 -11.55
CA ILE A 19 22.67 9.06 -12.43
C ILE A 19 22.82 10.09 -13.54
N GLU A 20 23.02 9.61 -14.77
CA GLU A 20 23.09 10.45 -15.96
C GLU A 20 21.68 10.82 -16.41
N GLY A 21 21.48 12.11 -16.71
CA GLY A 21 20.18 12.64 -17.10
C GLY A 21 19.50 13.36 -15.94
N ASN A 22 18.95 14.54 -16.22
CA ASN A 22 18.28 15.40 -15.25
C ASN A 22 16.87 14.88 -14.88
N ASN A 23 16.68 13.57 -14.86
CA ASN A 23 15.39 12.90 -14.72
C ASN A 23 15.16 12.46 -13.26
N ILE A 24 15.23 13.41 -12.33
CA ILE A 24 14.92 13.14 -10.90
C ILE A 24 13.55 12.46 -10.76
N GLY A 25 12.59 12.80 -11.63
CA GLY A 25 11.25 12.22 -11.64
C GLY A 25 11.16 10.75 -12.03
N ASP A 26 12.18 10.19 -12.69
CA ASP A 26 12.20 8.76 -13.08
C ASP A 26 12.75 7.87 -11.96
N LEU A 27 13.31 8.47 -10.91
CA LEU A 27 13.78 7.71 -9.75
C LEU A 27 12.58 7.17 -8.96
N PRO A 28 12.58 5.88 -8.61
CA PRO A 28 11.48 5.31 -7.85
C PRO A 28 11.41 6.01 -6.48
N LEU A 29 10.23 6.56 -6.17
CA LEU A 29 9.96 7.09 -4.85
C LEU A 29 9.98 5.95 -3.83
N ASN A 30 10.63 6.19 -2.69
CA ASN A 30 10.53 5.25 -1.57
C ASN A 30 9.08 5.17 -1.07
N GLU A 31 8.68 4.02 -0.54
CA GLU A 31 7.29 3.78 -0.12
C GLU A 31 6.82 4.72 0.99
N THR A 32 7.72 5.25 1.83
CA THR A 32 7.36 6.29 2.81
C THR A 32 6.90 7.56 2.13
N VAL A 33 7.65 8.05 1.14
CA VAL A 33 7.30 9.23 0.35
C VAL A 33 6.09 8.94 -0.54
N ARG A 34 5.97 7.75 -1.10
CA ARG A 34 4.81 7.32 -1.89
C ARG A 34 3.54 7.29 -1.05
N GLY A 35 3.60 6.70 0.15
CA GLY A 35 2.51 6.68 1.11
C GLY A 35 2.15 8.09 1.60
N LEU A 36 3.15 8.96 1.84
CA LEU A 36 2.89 10.36 2.17
C LEU A 36 2.23 11.11 1.01
N LEU A 37 2.68 10.91 -0.24
CA LEU A 37 2.02 11.50 -1.41
C LEU A 37 0.58 11.00 -1.57
N GLN A 38 0.31 9.72 -1.30
CA GLN A 38 -1.08 9.22 -1.26
C GLN A 38 -1.95 9.92 -0.20
N LEU A 39 -1.34 10.38 0.90
CA LEU A 39 -2.02 11.19 1.92
C LEU A 39 -2.20 12.67 1.50
N PHE A 40 -1.29 13.22 0.69
CA PHE A 40 -1.28 14.65 0.31
C PHE A 40 -1.91 14.96 -1.06
N GLU A 41 -1.87 14.04 -2.03
CA GLU A 41 -2.43 14.18 -3.37
C GLU A 41 -3.96 14.05 -3.40
N ASN A 42 -4.61 13.90 -2.24
CA ASN A 42 -6.06 13.77 -2.18
C ASN A 42 -6.77 14.86 -1.36
N PRO A 43 -6.79 16.13 -1.83
CA PRO A 43 -7.82 17.07 -1.43
C PRO A 43 -9.21 16.70 -1.99
N ASN A 44 -9.29 15.70 -2.88
CA ASN A 44 -10.53 15.21 -3.52
C ASN A 44 -10.53 13.66 -3.64
N SER A 45 -10.20 12.97 -2.54
CA SER A 45 -10.40 11.52 -2.45
C SER A 45 -11.87 11.25 -2.63
N SER A 46 -12.28 10.72 -3.78
CA SER A 46 -13.66 10.24 -3.94
C SER A 46 -13.85 9.15 -2.90
N VAL A 47 -14.56 9.49 -1.84
CA VAL A 47 -14.89 8.55 -0.77
C VAL A 47 -15.47 7.32 -1.46
N PRO A 48 -14.93 6.10 -1.19
CA PRO A 48 -15.40 4.91 -1.88
C PRO A 48 -16.90 4.77 -1.66
N LEU A 49 -17.62 4.35 -2.69
CA LEU A 49 -19.05 4.10 -2.57
C LEU A 49 -19.30 2.89 -1.67
N CYS A 50 -20.48 2.86 -1.06
CA CYS A 50 -20.90 1.72 -0.27
C CYS A 50 -21.06 0.47 -1.15
N ASP A 51 -20.36 -0.61 -0.80
CA ASP A 51 -20.35 -1.88 -1.55
C ASP A 51 -21.73 -2.53 -1.65
N ARG A 52 -22.64 -2.21 -0.73
CA ARG A 52 -24.00 -2.77 -0.69
C ARG A 52 -24.98 -2.00 -1.58
N CYS A 53 -24.94 -0.67 -1.54
CA CYS A 53 -25.95 0.16 -2.21
C CYS A 53 -25.43 0.89 -3.46
N GLY A 54 -24.10 0.97 -3.64
CA GLY A 54 -23.44 1.59 -4.80
C GLY A 54 -23.77 3.07 -5.03
N THR A 55 -24.42 3.73 -4.08
CA THR A 55 -25.04 5.05 -4.26
C THR A 55 -24.56 6.07 -3.25
N ASN A 56 -24.49 5.69 -1.97
CA ASN A 56 -24.00 6.56 -0.91
C ASN A 56 -22.50 6.37 -0.71
N GLU A 57 -21.82 7.44 -0.30
CA GLU A 57 -20.44 7.39 0.17
C GLU A 57 -20.33 6.46 1.38
N ALA A 58 -19.27 5.64 1.41
CA ALA A 58 -18.98 4.76 2.53
C ALA A 58 -18.28 5.54 3.64
N GLU A 59 -18.79 5.38 4.85
CA GLU A 59 -18.23 5.99 6.06
C GLU A 59 -17.48 4.95 6.90
N HIS A 60 -17.96 3.70 6.87
CA HIS A 60 -17.52 2.63 7.73
C HIS A 60 -16.88 1.51 6.92
N TRP A 61 -15.79 0.97 7.43
CA TRP A 61 -15.14 -0.24 6.93
C TRP A 61 -15.31 -1.37 7.95
N CYS A 62 -15.72 -2.54 7.46
CA CYS A 62 -15.87 -3.74 8.27
C CYS A 62 -14.59 -4.57 8.22
N ASP A 63 -14.05 -4.88 9.40
CA ASP A 63 -12.80 -5.63 9.53
C ASP A 63 -12.92 -7.15 9.36
N SER A 64 -11.73 -7.78 9.49
CA SER A 64 -11.37 -9.18 9.71
C SER A 64 -11.90 -10.23 8.72
N ASP A 65 -13.17 -10.21 8.33
CA ASP A 65 -13.76 -11.23 7.44
C ASP A 65 -14.56 -10.64 6.26
N CYS A 66 -15.14 -9.45 6.39
CA CYS A 66 -15.93 -8.86 5.30
C CYS A 66 -15.10 -7.98 4.35
N LYS A 67 -14.14 -7.21 4.88
CA LYS A 67 -13.32 -6.24 4.12
C LYS A 67 -14.14 -5.27 3.24
N HIS A 68 -15.40 -5.01 3.60
CA HIS A 68 -16.35 -4.21 2.84
C HIS A 68 -16.55 -2.80 3.40
N CYS A 69 -16.87 -1.87 2.51
CA CYS A 69 -17.15 -0.47 2.80
C CYS A 69 -18.68 -0.21 2.82
N PHE A 70 -19.17 0.42 3.88
CA PHE A 70 -20.60 0.67 4.10
C PHE A 70 -20.89 2.14 4.40
N CYS A 71 -22.00 2.64 3.89
CA CYS A 71 -22.63 3.85 4.41
C CYS A 71 -23.31 3.54 5.76
N THR A 72 -23.61 4.57 6.56
CA THR A 72 -24.20 4.40 7.90
C THR A 72 -25.46 3.52 7.90
N LYS A 73 -26.40 3.75 6.99
CA LYS A 73 -27.65 2.96 6.90
C LYS A 73 -27.39 1.49 6.61
N CYS A 74 -26.49 1.21 5.66
CA CYS A 74 -26.16 -0.16 5.29
C CYS A 74 -25.36 -0.87 6.39
N TRP A 75 -24.49 -0.15 7.09
CA TRP A 75 -23.77 -0.66 8.25
C TRP A 75 -24.75 -1.16 9.31
N ASP A 76 -25.64 -0.30 9.78
CA ASP A 76 -26.56 -0.62 10.87
C ASP A 76 -27.46 -1.81 10.49
N THR A 77 -28.01 -1.83 9.27
CA THR A 77 -28.87 -2.93 8.80
C THR A 77 -28.16 -4.29 8.79
N ILE A 78 -26.87 -4.33 8.48
CA ILE A 78 -26.09 -5.59 8.39
C ILE A 78 -25.58 -6.00 9.77
N HIS A 79 -25.00 -5.04 10.51
CA HIS A 79 -24.29 -5.29 11.76
C HIS A 79 -25.22 -5.29 12.98
N GLU A 80 -26.50 -4.98 12.83
CA GLU A 80 -27.52 -5.21 13.86
C GLU A 80 -27.89 -6.71 13.97
N VAL A 81 -27.61 -7.54 12.95
CA VAL A 81 -28.00 -8.95 12.92
C VAL A 81 -26.87 -9.88 13.34
N GLY A 82 -27.16 -10.71 14.35
CA GLY A 82 -26.30 -11.71 15.03
C GLY A 82 -24.89 -11.94 14.50
N GLN A 83 -24.75 -12.59 13.33
CA GLN A 83 -23.45 -13.04 12.81
C GLN A 83 -22.48 -11.89 12.47
N TYR A 84 -22.95 -10.65 12.31
CA TYR A 84 -22.11 -9.50 11.98
C TYR A 84 -21.92 -8.53 13.16
N GLN A 85 -22.60 -8.74 14.29
CA GLN A 85 -22.56 -7.82 15.45
C GLN A 85 -21.16 -7.69 16.07
N HIS A 86 -20.33 -8.72 15.94
CA HIS A 86 -19.00 -8.77 16.53
C HIS A 86 -17.92 -8.20 15.60
N HIS A 87 -18.26 -7.85 14.36
CA HIS A 87 -17.30 -7.27 13.42
C HIS A 87 -16.94 -5.86 13.84
N LYS A 88 -15.67 -5.47 13.63
CA LYS A 88 -15.19 -4.17 14.05
C LYS A 88 -15.60 -3.11 13.04
N LYS A 89 -16.14 -2.01 13.58
CA LYS A 89 -16.41 -0.77 12.86
C LYS A 89 -15.15 0.11 12.85
N LEU A 90 -14.55 0.30 11.68
CA LEU A 90 -13.51 1.32 11.49
C LEU A 90 -14.00 2.41 10.54
N SER A 91 -13.37 3.58 10.58
CA SER A 91 -13.54 4.58 9.52
C SER A 91 -12.92 4.05 8.23
N VAL A 92 -13.50 4.37 7.08
CA VAL A 92 -12.88 4.10 5.77
C VAL A 92 -11.47 4.70 5.67
N LYS A 93 -11.20 5.81 6.37
CA LYS A 93 -9.87 6.45 6.43
C LYS A 93 -8.84 5.65 7.24
N ASP A 94 -9.30 4.83 8.16
CA ASP A 94 -8.46 4.01 9.05
C ASP A 94 -8.31 2.57 8.53
N LYS A 95 -8.78 2.31 7.30
CA LYS A 95 -8.64 1.00 6.65
C LYS A 95 -7.14 0.64 6.57
N PRO A 96 -6.74 -0.57 7.02
CA PRO A 96 -5.37 -1.04 6.87
C PRO A 96 -4.94 -1.06 5.41
N LEU A 97 -3.68 -0.70 5.13
CA LEU A 97 -3.08 -0.87 3.82
C LEU A 97 -2.97 -2.38 3.53
N GLU A 98 -3.61 -2.83 2.45
CA GLU A 98 -3.52 -4.22 2.00
C GLU A 98 -2.13 -4.46 1.40
N VAL A 99 -1.36 -5.36 2.01
CA VAL A 99 -0.06 -5.79 1.48
C VAL A 99 -0.32 -6.75 0.30
N PRO A 100 0.30 -6.54 -0.86
CA PRO A 100 0.13 -7.43 -2.01
C PRO A 100 0.49 -8.88 -1.67
N ARG A 101 -0.22 -9.83 -2.28
CA ARG A 101 0.08 -11.27 -2.17
C ARG A 101 1.14 -11.69 -3.17
N CYS A 102 1.87 -12.74 -2.84
CA CYS A 102 2.79 -13.37 -3.76
C CYS A 102 2.03 -14.02 -4.92
N GLY A 103 2.44 -13.74 -6.16
CA GLY A 103 1.88 -14.41 -7.34
C GLY A 103 2.35 -15.85 -7.53
N GLU A 104 3.42 -16.26 -6.84
CA GLU A 104 4.00 -17.61 -6.95
C GLU A 104 3.58 -18.55 -5.81
N HIS A 105 3.17 -17.98 -4.67
CA HIS A 105 2.76 -18.73 -3.48
C HIS A 105 1.37 -18.27 -3.07
N ASN A 106 0.37 -19.14 -3.26
CA ASN A 106 -1.05 -18.81 -3.08
C ASN A 106 -1.57 -19.00 -1.65
N ASP A 107 -0.71 -19.30 -0.69
CA ASP A 107 -1.13 -19.42 0.71
C ASP A 107 -1.49 -18.04 1.29
N GLU A 108 -2.52 -17.97 2.12
CA GLU A 108 -3.07 -16.71 2.65
C GLU A 108 -2.05 -15.88 3.44
N ASP A 109 -1.04 -16.53 4.01
CA ASP A 109 0.04 -15.90 4.77
C ASP A 109 1.19 -15.35 3.88
N GLN A 110 1.22 -15.68 2.59
CA GLN A 110 2.32 -15.33 1.68
C GLN A 110 2.13 -13.94 1.06
N THR A 111 2.25 -12.94 1.92
CA THR A 111 2.28 -11.51 1.57
C THR A 111 3.69 -11.04 1.24
N LEU A 112 3.81 -10.07 0.33
CA LEU A 112 5.08 -9.47 -0.09
C LEU A 112 5.63 -8.52 0.99
N LYS A 113 6.07 -9.10 2.10
CA LYS A 113 6.57 -8.36 3.28
C LYS A 113 8.06 -8.09 3.27
N TYR A 114 8.82 -8.77 2.42
CA TYR A 114 10.28 -8.71 2.41
C TYR A 114 10.79 -8.08 1.12
N TRP A 115 12.00 -7.52 1.18
CA TRP A 115 12.68 -6.93 0.04
C TRP A 115 13.98 -7.67 -0.24
N CYS A 116 14.23 -8.01 -1.51
CA CYS A 116 15.50 -8.57 -1.95
C CYS A 116 16.34 -7.46 -2.58
N GLU A 117 17.47 -7.11 -1.97
CA GLU A 117 18.35 -6.04 -2.47
C GLU A 117 18.95 -6.37 -3.85
N LEU A 118 19.42 -7.61 -4.03
CA LEU A 118 20.04 -8.08 -5.28
C LEU A 118 19.06 -8.14 -6.45
N CYS A 119 17.80 -8.46 -6.20
CA CYS A 119 16.77 -8.51 -7.24
C CYS A 119 16.00 -7.20 -7.38
N SER A 120 16.16 -6.27 -6.43
CA SER A 120 15.39 -5.02 -6.30
C SER A 120 13.88 -5.28 -6.44
N LYS A 121 13.38 -6.30 -5.73
CA LYS A 121 12.00 -6.76 -5.81
C LYS A 121 11.45 -7.13 -4.44
N GLU A 122 10.15 -6.91 -4.27
CA GLU A 122 9.36 -7.39 -3.14
C GLU A 122 9.15 -8.91 -3.24
N MET A 123 9.16 -9.59 -2.10
CA MET A 123 9.03 -11.04 -2.03
C MET A 123 8.31 -11.48 -0.75
N CYS A 124 7.69 -12.67 -0.78
CA CYS A 124 7.14 -13.29 0.43
C CYS A 124 8.19 -14.10 1.18
N GLY A 125 7.82 -14.61 2.36
CA GLY A 125 8.73 -15.41 3.20
C GLY A 125 9.22 -16.69 2.50
N ASN A 126 8.37 -17.33 1.70
CA ASN A 126 8.77 -18.51 0.94
C ASN A 126 9.76 -18.16 -0.18
N CYS A 127 9.51 -17.08 -0.93
CA CYS A 127 10.46 -16.59 -1.93
C CYS A 127 11.83 -16.30 -1.28
N GLN A 128 11.84 -15.68 -0.10
CA GLN A 128 13.06 -15.43 0.67
C GLN A 128 13.81 -16.72 1.01
N GLN A 129 13.10 -17.78 1.43
CA GLN A 129 13.72 -19.03 1.88
C GLN A 129 14.16 -19.96 0.75
N PHE A 130 13.46 -19.96 -0.40
CA PHE A 130 13.71 -20.94 -1.47
C PHE A 130 14.43 -20.33 -2.67
N LYS A 131 13.98 -19.16 -3.16
CA LYS A 131 14.52 -18.56 -4.39
C LYS A 131 15.59 -17.51 -4.13
N HIS A 132 15.48 -16.81 -3.00
CA HIS A 132 16.36 -15.72 -2.62
C HIS A 132 17.20 -16.05 -1.38
N LYS A 133 17.36 -17.35 -1.08
CA LYS A 133 18.08 -17.84 0.10
C LYS A 133 19.50 -17.29 0.19
N ASP A 134 20.18 -17.25 -0.95
CA ASP A 134 21.57 -16.83 -1.07
C ASP A 134 21.68 -15.32 -1.38
N HIS A 135 20.55 -14.62 -1.52
CA HIS A 135 20.49 -13.18 -1.77
C HIS A 135 20.35 -12.42 -0.45
N LYS A 136 21.39 -12.54 0.38
CA LYS A 136 21.41 -12.00 1.74
C LYS A 136 21.55 -10.48 1.78
#